data_AF-A0A0K8RLK4-F1
#
_entry.id   AF-A0A0K8RLK4-F1
#
_cell.length_a   1.000
_cell.length_b   1.000
_cell.length_c   1.000
_cell.angle_alpha   90.00
_cell.angle_beta   90.00
_cell.angle_gamma   90.00
#
_symmetry.space_group_name_H-M   'P 1'
#
loop_
_entity.id
_entity.type
_entity.pdbx_description
1 polymer ?
#
loop_
_entity_poly.entity_id
_entity_poly.type
_entity_poly.pdbx_seq_one_letter_code
_entity_poly.pdbx_strand_id
1 'polypeptide(L)'
;MLAEKSSRLASGNMWEALVTIWKQRGLQGLFSGVLPRVVSLSVGGFIFLGAYEQAKYLIYYVYDGSSHNLARTELPTTTSGS
;
A
#
# COMPACT_ATOMS: atom_id res chain seq x y z
N MET A 1 -45.28 -17.70 12.08
CA MET A 1 -44.98 -17.57 10.64
C MET A 1 -43.57 -18.06 10.42
N LEU A 2 -43.44 -19.15 9.66
CA LEU A 2 -42.19 -19.87 9.40
C LEU A 2 -41.38 -19.09 8.36
N ALA A 3 -40.19 -18.59 8.71
CA ALA A 3 -39.24 -18.10 7.73
C ALA A 3 -38.74 -19.31 6.92
N GLU A 4 -39.29 -19.41 5.72
CA GLU A 4 -38.91 -20.41 4.72
C GLU A 4 -37.42 -20.25 4.37
N LYS A 5 -36.63 -21.27 4.69
CA LYS A 5 -35.30 -21.48 4.11
C LYS A 5 -35.46 -21.75 2.61
N SER A 6 -34.90 -20.91 1.74
CA SER A 6 -34.50 -21.32 0.39
C SER A 6 -33.55 -20.28 -0.22
N SER A 7 -32.23 -20.34 -0.01
CA SER A 7 -31.31 -21.31 -0.64
C SER A 7 -31.33 -21.34 -2.18
N ARG A 8 -31.84 -20.30 -2.87
CA ARG A 8 -31.52 -20.05 -4.29
C ARG A 8 -30.45 -18.96 -4.51
N LEU A 9 -30.23 -18.08 -3.53
CA LEU A 9 -29.07 -17.17 -3.51
C LEU A 9 -27.81 -17.83 -2.94
N ALA A 10 -27.95 -18.99 -2.28
CA ALA A 10 -26.87 -19.74 -1.63
C ALA A 10 -26.49 -21.04 -2.35
N SER A 11 -27.14 -21.36 -3.47
CA SER A 11 -26.91 -22.60 -4.23
C SER A 11 -26.55 -22.24 -5.67
N GLY A 12 -25.28 -22.46 -6.04
CA GLY A 12 -24.88 -22.60 -7.44
C GLY A 12 -23.93 -21.53 -7.95
N ASN A 13 -24.39 -20.28 -8.10
CA ASN A 13 -23.68 -19.31 -8.95
C ASN A 13 -23.58 -17.93 -8.30
N MET A 14 -22.48 -17.66 -7.55
CA MET A 14 -22.11 -16.29 -7.15
C MET A 14 -22.14 -15.32 -8.34
N TRP A 15 -21.83 -15.83 -9.54
CA TRP A 15 -21.89 -15.10 -10.79
C TRP A 15 -23.30 -14.61 -11.16
N GLU A 16 -24.32 -15.42 -10.90
CA GLU A 16 -25.71 -15.09 -11.24
C GLU A 16 -26.28 -14.02 -10.29
N ALA A 17 -25.90 -14.08 -9.01
CA ALA A 17 -26.17 -13.02 -8.05
C ALA A 17 -25.46 -11.71 -8.45
N LEU A 18 -24.19 -11.79 -8.87
CA LEU A 18 -23.41 -10.64 -9.33
C LEU A 18 -24.02 -9.97 -10.58
N VAL A 19 -24.43 -10.77 -11.57
CA VAL A 19 -25.09 -10.30 -12.79
C VAL A 19 -26.47 -9.70 -12.50
N THR A 20 -27.22 -10.27 -11.56
CA THR A 20 -28.53 -9.76 -11.16
C THR A 20 -28.42 -8.40 -10.46
N ILE A 21 -27.44 -8.26 -9.55
CA ILE A 21 -27.14 -6.98 -8.87
C ILE A 21 -26.65 -5.94 -9.88
N TRP A 22 -25.80 -6.33 -10.84
CA TRP A 22 -25.35 -5.46 -11.93
C TRP A 22 -26.54 -4.96 -12.76
N LYS A 23 -27.45 -5.84 -13.19
CA LYS A 23 -28.63 -5.45 -13.99
C LYS A 23 -29.59 -4.52 -13.23
N GLN A 24 -29.74 -4.67 -11.91
CA GLN A 24 -30.70 -3.89 -11.13
C GLN A 24 -30.17 -2.54 -10.61
N ARG A 25 -28.88 -2.45 -10.26
CA ARG A 25 -28.29 -1.27 -9.61
C ARG A 25 -27.04 -0.74 -10.33
N GLY A 26 -26.68 -1.32 -11.47
CA GLY A 26 -25.51 -0.95 -12.26
C GLY A 26 -24.18 -1.20 -11.53
N LEU A 27 -23.10 -0.64 -12.09
CA LEU A 27 -21.78 -0.63 -11.43
C LEU A 27 -21.87 -0.03 -10.02
N GLN A 28 -22.63 1.04 -9.82
CA GLN A 28 -22.69 1.74 -8.54
C GLN A 28 -23.18 0.85 -7.38
N GLY A 29 -24.11 -0.07 -7.63
CA GLY A 29 -24.55 -1.04 -6.62
C GLY A 29 -23.51 -2.11 -6.29
N LEU A 30 -22.77 -2.59 -7.29
CA LEU A 30 -21.70 -3.58 -7.13
C LEU A 30 -20.48 -2.98 -6.41
N PHE A 31 -20.19 -1.73 -6.72
CA PHE A 31 -19.03 -1.00 -6.22
C PHE A 31 -19.28 -0.23 -4.92
N SER A 32 -20.54 -0.09 -4.44
CA SER A 32 -20.80 0.64 -3.19
C SER A 32 -20.13 0.01 -1.95
N GLY A 33 -19.73 -1.27 -2.02
CA GLY A 33 -18.92 -1.92 -0.99
C GLY A 33 -17.44 -2.09 -1.35
N VAL A 34 -17.14 -2.40 -2.62
CA VAL A 34 -15.76 -2.67 -3.06
C VAL A 34 -14.94 -1.40 -3.21
N LEU A 35 -15.51 -0.31 -3.76
CA LEU A 35 -14.81 0.97 -3.89
C LEU A 35 -14.34 1.52 -2.54
N PRO A 36 -15.21 1.69 -1.51
CA PRO A 36 -14.73 2.21 -0.23
C PRO A 36 -13.70 1.27 0.42
N ARG A 37 -13.77 -0.05 0.18
CA ARG A 37 -12.78 -1.00 0.67
C ARG A 37 -11.43 -0.84 -0.01
N VAL A 38 -11.41 -0.72 -1.34
CA VAL A 38 -10.18 -0.52 -2.13
C VAL A 38 -9.57 0.84 -1.82
N VAL A 39 -10.38 1.91 -1.78
CA VAL A 39 -9.91 3.26 -1.42
C VAL A 39 -9.27 3.25 -0.03
N SER A 40 -9.89 2.63 0.96
CA SER A 40 -9.32 2.54 2.32
C SER A 40 -7.99 1.79 2.34
N LEU A 41 -7.88 0.70 1.58
CA LEU A 41 -6.64 -0.08 1.45
C LEU A 41 -5.54 0.71 0.72
N SER A 42 -5.88 1.40 -0.36
CA SER A 42 -4.95 2.24 -1.12
C SER A 42 -4.44 3.42 -0.29
N VAL A 43 -5.33 4.08 0.46
CA VAL A 43 -4.94 5.17 1.36
C VAL A 43 -4.00 4.66 2.46
N GLY A 44 -4.34 3.54 3.11
CA GLY A 44 -3.47 2.94 4.12
C GLY A 44 -2.11 2.51 3.56
N GLY A 45 -2.09 1.87 2.39
CA GLY A 45 -0.86 1.45 1.72
C GLY A 45 0.00 2.62 1.25
N PHE A 46 -0.62 3.69 0.76
CA PHE A 46 0.10 4.90 0.33
C PHE A 46 0.77 5.61 1.52
N ILE A 47 0.08 5.73 2.65
CA ILE A 47 0.67 6.31 3.87
C ILE A 47 1.84 5.47 4.36
N PHE A 48 1.68 4.14 4.38
CA PHE A 48 2.74 3.23 4.81
C PHE A 48 3.97 3.31 3.89
N LEU A 49 3.75 3.28 2.57
CA LEU A 49 4.83 3.39 1.59
C LEU A 49 5.51 4.76 1.66
N GLY A 50 4.73 5.84 1.79
CA GLY A 50 5.28 7.19 1.97
C GLY A 50 6.13 7.32 3.23
N ALA A 51 5.67 6.77 4.36
CA ALA A 51 6.45 6.74 5.60
C ALA A 51 7.74 5.91 5.45
N TYR A 52 7.68 4.78 4.73
CA TYR A 52 8.85 3.96 4.43
C TYR A 52 9.89 4.70 3.59
N GLU A 53 9.47 5.41 2.55
CA GLU A 53 10.38 6.22 1.73
C GLU A 53 11.00 7.37 2.54
N GLN A 54 10.22 8.03 3.40
CA GLN A 54 10.73 9.08 4.28
C GLN A 54 11.77 8.54 5.28
N ALA A 55 11.50 7.37 5.88
CA ALA A 55 12.46 6.73 6.77
C ALA A 55 13.76 6.36 6.04
N LYS A 56 13.65 5.84 4.81
CA LYS A 56 14.83 5.59 3.97
C LYS A 56 15.61 6.86 3.71
N TYR A 57 14.96 7.95 3.31
CA TYR A 57 15.65 9.20 2.99
C TYR A 57 16.42 9.74 4.19
N LEU A 58 15.82 9.65 5.39
CA LEU A 58 16.48 10.02 6.64
C LEU A 58 17.74 9.17 6.91
N ILE A 59 17.62 7.86 6.74
CA ILE A 59 18.74 6.92 6.94
C ILE A 59 19.85 7.16 5.90
N TYR A 60 19.50 7.35 4.63
CA TYR A 60 20.45 7.67 3.57
C TYR A 60 21.15 9.01 3.84
N TYR A 61 20.43 10.02 4.29
CA TYR A 61 21.01 11.32 4.64
C TYR A 61 22.04 11.20 5.78
N VAL A 62 21.74 10.40 6.81
CA VAL A 62 22.67 10.11 7.91
C VAL A 62 23.90 9.32 7.44
N TYR A 63 23.71 8.37 6.52
CA TYR A 63 24.80 7.51 6.03
C TYR A 63 25.74 8.26 5.05
N ASP A 64 25.17 9.09 4.17
CA ASP A 64 25.90 9.94 3.22
C ASP A 64 26.81 10.94 3.95
N GLY A 65 26.27 11.62 4.97
CA GLY A 65 27.05 12.53 5.82
C GLY A 65 28.22 11.85 6.54
N SER A 66 28.08 10.57 6.93
CA SER A 66 29.16 9.82 7.57
C SER A 66 30.28 9.44 6.59
N SER A 67 29.93 9.10 5.35
CA SER A 67 30.89 8.73 4.29
C SER A 67 31.79 9.91 3.88
N HIS A 68 31.24 11.13 3.85
CA HIS A 68 31.99 12.36 3.59
C HIS A 68 32.96 12.75 4.72
N ASN A 69 32.70 12.33 5.96
CA ASN A 69 33.62 12.55 7.09
C ASN A 69 34.80 11.57 7.06
N LEU A 70 34.58 10.32 6.63
CA LEU A 70 35.65 9.32 6.52
C LEU A 70 36.61 9.60 5.35
N ALA A 71 36.11 10.15 4.24
CA ALA A 71 36.94 10.55 3.11
C ALA A 71 37.88 11.75 3.41
N ARG A 72 37.62 12.53 4.47
CA ARG A 72 38.50 13.62 4.91
C ARG A 72 39.66 13.14 5.79
N THR A 73 39.57 11.94 6.37
CA THR A 73 40.57 11.44 7.33
C THR A 73 41.74 10.70 6.65
N GLU A 74 41.62 10.34 5.37
CA GLU A 74 42.53 9.39 4.72
C GLU A 74 43.59 9.98 3.74
N LEU A 75 43.77 11.30 3.56
CA LEU A 75 44.86 11.85 2.71
C LEU A 75 45.29 13.28 3.10
N PRO A 76 46.59 13.68 3.07
CA PRO A 76 47.84 12.95 3.37
C PRO A 76 48.73 13.71 4.41
N THR A 77 49.29 13.03 5.41
CA THR A 77 50.47 13.54 6.15
C THR A 77 51.73 12.82 5.67
N THR A 78 52.15 13.13 4.45
CA THR A 78 53.54 12.94 4.03
C THR A 78 53.99 14.27 3.44
N THR A 79 54.70 15.05 4.25
CA THR A 79 55.83 15.95 3.90
C THR A 79 56.19 16.77 5.15
N SER A 80 57.01 16.16 6.01
CA SER A 80 57.98 16.82 6.88
C SER A 80 59.24 16.00 6.64
N GLY A 81 60.21 16.41 5.83
CA GLY A 81 60.86 17.70 5.93
C GLY A 81 61.97 17.61 6.97
N SER A 82 63.00 16.79 6.70
CA SER A 82 64.41 16.92 7.14
C SER A 82 65.19 15.66 6.79
#